data_AF-A0AA96PDT5-F1
#
_entry.id   AF-A0AA96PDT5-F1
#
_cell.length_a   1.000
_cell.length_b   1.000
_cell.length_c   1.000
_cell.angle_alpha   90.00
_cell.angle_beta   90.00
_cell.angle_gamma   90.00
#
_symmetry.space_group_name_H-M   'P 1'
#
loop_
_entity.id
_entity.type
_entity.pdbx_description
1 polymer ?
#
loop_
_entity_poly.entity_id
_entity_poly.type
_entity_poly.pdbx_seq_one_letter_code
_entity_poly.pdbx_strand_id
1 'polypeptide(L)'
;MRRLIEETTLTYKQIAARTGATHSTVGRWAREGGWQRHPFAPVASDTLRGARAGRRLKLRVLREKLQALAERCVTELWNSPTVDLDRLIQAMQVVKMARLEAMGNRRPRRHPDAPARTGQDWIDCDTAIRAALKEMRRGGVNIDRVPDEAMALLEEAHTPPDPPRLRGPRRRP
;
A
#
# COMPACT_ATOMS: atom_id res chain seq x y z
N MET A 1 30.29 -8.61 7.86
CA MET A 1 29.00 -8.02 7.44
C MET A 1 27.92 -9.07 7.18
N ARG A 2 28.12 -10.00 6.23
CA ARG A 2 27.21 -11.13 5.96
C ARG A 2 26.71 -11.86 7.22
N ARG A 3 27.64 -12.23 8.11
CA ARG A 3 27.35 -12.87 9.41
C ARG A 3 26.35 -12.09 10.27
N LEU A 4 26.48 -10.75 10.33
CA LEU A 4 25.53 -9.90 11.04
C LEU A 4 24.14 -9.91 10.38
N ILE A 5 24.07 -10.14 9.08
CA ILE A 5 22.81 -10.13 8.34
C ILE A 5 22.05 -11.46 8.46
N GLU A 6 22.78 -12.56 8.38
CA GLU A 6 22.23 -13.93 8.38
C GLU A 6 21.97 -14.46 9.80
N GLU A 7 22.80 -14.10 10.80
CA GLU A 7 22.73 -14.69 12.15
C GLU A 7 22.03 -13.81 13.20
N THR A 8 21.73 -12.53 12.89
CA THR A 8 21.14 -11.62 13.88
C THR A 8 19.72 -11.18 13.54
N THR A 9 18.91 -10.99 14.58
CA THR A 9 17.54 -10.44 14.49
C THR A 9 17.51 -8.91 14.44
N LEU A 10 18.66 -8.25 14.23
CA LEU A 10 18.71 -6.79 14.19
C LEU A 10 17.95 -6.25 12.98
N THR A 11 17.72 -4.95 12.90
CA THR A 11 17.27 -4.25 11.69
C THR A 11 18.49 -3.76 10.89
N TYR A 12 18.33 -3.43 9.61
CA TYR A 12 19.42 -2.80 8.85
C TYR A 12 19.90 -1.48 9.46
N LYS A 13 19.01 -0.72 10.11
CA LYS A 13 19.38 0.51 10.85
C LYS A 13 20.26 0.21 12.06
N GLN A 14 19.98 -0.88 12.78
CA GLN A 14 20.79 -1.31 13.93
C GLN A 14 22.13 -1.90 13.50
N ILE A 15 22.17 -2.66 12.41
CA ILE A 15 23.43 -3.16 11.84
C ILE A 15 24.29 -1.98 11.39
N ALA A 16 23.70 -1.02 10.65
CA ALA A 16 24.34 0.22 10.24
C ALA A 16 24.95 0.98 11.42
N ALA A 17 24.19 1.19 12.50
CA ALA A 17 24.68 1.84 13.71
C ALA A 17 25.86 1.11 14.36
N ARG A 18 25.91 -0.23 14.25
CA ARG A 18 26.99 -1.05 14.82
C ARG A 18 28.24 -1.11 13.95
N THR A 19 28.10 -0.97 12.63
CA THR A 19 29.20 -1.12 11.68
C THR A 19 29.70 0.21 11.12
N GLY A 20 29.08 1.34 11.47
CA GLY A 20 29.41 2.67 10.92
C GLY A 20 28.99 2.87 9.45
N ALA A 21 28.34 1.88 8.84
CA ALA A 21 27.83 1.97 7.47
C ALA A 21 26.43 2.59 7.43
N THR A 22 26.00 3.15 6.31
CA THR A 22 24.60 3.60 6.18
C THR A 22 23.67 2.40 5.99
N HIS A 23 22.42 2.50 6.47
CA HIS A 23 21.42 1.43 6.32
C HIS A 23 21.16 1.06 4.84
N SER A 24 21.24 2.04 3.93
CA SER A 24 21.13 1.84 2.48
C SER A 24 22.26 0.96 1.95
N THR A 25 23.50 1.21 2.40
CA THR A 25 24.68 0.41 2.06
C THR A 25 24.55 -1.02 2.56
N VAL A 26 24.11 -1.21 3.82
CA VAL A 26 23.82 -2.52 4.41
C VAL A 26 22.83 -3.32 3.56
N GLY A 27 21.72 -2.69 3.17
CA GLY A 27 20.70 -3.32 2.34
C GLY A 27 21.15 -3.59 0.90
N ARG A 28 22.01 -2.74 0.33
CA ARG A 28 22.60 -2.95 -0.99
C ARG A 28 23.50 -4.18 -1.01
N TRP A 29 24.41 -4.31 -0.05
CA TRP A 29 25.29 -5.48 0.07
C TRP A 29 24.51 -6.78 0.27
N ALA A 30 23.45 -6.74 1.08
CA ALA A 30 22.57 -7.91 1.24
C ALA A 30 21.95 -8.35 -0.09
N ARG A 31 21.52 -7.40 -0.91
CA ARG A 31 20.90 -7.67 -2.22
C ARG A 31 21.91 -8.17 -3.25
N GLU A 32 23.04 -7.49 -3.40
CA GLU A 32 24.10 -7.84 -4.35
C GLU A 32 24.77 -9.16 -3.99
N GLY A 33 24.93 -9.43 -2.70
CA GLY A 33 25.50 -10.68 -2.19
C GLY A 33 24.52 -11.83 -2.07
N GLY A 34 23.22 -11.61 -2.35
CA GLY A 34 22.18 -12.63 -2.20
C GLY A 34 22.03 -13.18 -0.78
N TRP A 35 22.41 -12.41 0.24
CA TRP A 35 22.42 -12.87 1.62
C TRP A 35 21.01 -12.96 2.19
N GLN A 36 20.72 -14.06 2.85
CA GLN A 36 19.40 -14.29 3.44
C GLN A 36 19.28 -13.57 4.79
N ARG A 37 18.09 -13.02 5.05
CA ARG A 37 17.82 -12.40 6.35
C ARG A 37 17.54 -13.50 7.38
N HIS A 38 18.05 -13.33 8.59
CA HIS A 38 17.68 -14.20 9.70
C HIS A 38 16.14 -14.32 9.82
N PRO A 39 15.55 -15.53 9.98
CA PRO A 39 14.10 -15.73 9.93
C PRO A 39 13.29 -14.90 10.93
N PHE A 40 13.89 -14.57 12.08
CA PHE A 40 13.25 -13.77 13.13
C PHE A 40 13.62 -12.28 13.10
N ALA A 41 14.35 -11.82 12.08
CA ALA A 41 14.63 -10.40 11.92
C ALA A 41 13.37 -9.65 11.45
N PRO A 42 13.19 -8.37 11.84
CA PRO A 42 12.10 -7.55 11.32
C PRO A 42 12.17 -7.43 9.80
N VAL A 43 11.05 -7.73 9.13
CA VAL A 43 10.88 -7.59 7.68
C VAL A 43 10.26 -6.24 7.36
N ALA A 44 10.70 -5.62 6.27
CA ALA A 44 10.11 -4.36 5.81
C ALA A 44 8.64 -4.58 5.41
N SER A 45 7.74 -3.72 5.89
CA SER A 45 6.31 -3.81 5.56
C SER A 45 6.05 -3.69 4.06
N ASP A 46 6.90 -2.97 3.32
CA ASP A 46 6.82 -2.82 1.87
C ASP A 46 7.16 -4.10 1.08
N THR A 47 7.66 -5.15 1.74
CA THR A 47 7.91 -6.47 1.13
C THR A 47 6.99 -7.56 1.65
N LEU A 48 6.22 -7.29 2.72
CA LEU A 48 5.24 -8.23 3.26
C LEU A 48 3.99 -8.26 2.39
N ARG A 49 3.43 -9.45 2.15
CA ARG A 49 2.14 -9.61 1.44
C ARG A 49 0.97 -9.64 2.42
N GLY A 50 -0.25 -9.40 1.91
CA GLY A 50 -1.50 -9.54 2.65
C GLY A 50 -1.70 -8.46 3.72
N ALA A 51 -2.37 -8.83 4.83
CA ALA A 51 -2.77 -7.88 5.87
C ALA A 51 -1.61 -7.03 6.41
N ARG A 52 -0.40 -7.59 6.50
CA ARG A 52 0.81 -6.92 7.02
C ARG A 52 1.54 -6.03 6.02
N ALA A 53 1.08 -5.99 4.77
CA ALA A 53 1.66 -5.13 3.75
C ALA A 53 1.59 -3.65 4.17
N GLY A 54 2.67 -2.92 3.95
CA GLY A 54 2.71 -1.48 4.14
C GLY A 54 1.75 -0.77 3.18
N ARG A 55 1.25 0.41 3.58
CA ARG A 55 0.31 1.21 2.79
C ARG A 55 0.79 1.46 1.36
N ARG A 56 2.09 1.73 1.18
CA ARG A 56 2.65 2.00 -0.15
C ARG A 56 2.51 0.78 -1.07
N LEU A 57 2.77 -0.41 -0.55
CA LEU A 57 2.56 -1.66 -1.28
C LEU A 57 1.08 -1.90 -1.55
N LYS A 58 0.20 -1.75 -0.55
CA LYS A 58 -1.25 -1.90 -0.71
C LYS A 58 -1.83 -0.99 -1.80
N LEU A 59 -1.45 0.29 -1.82
CA LEU A 59 -1.90 1.23 -2.84
C LEU A 59 -1.33 0.93 -4.23
N ARG A 60 -0.08 0.46 -4.32
CA ARG A 60 0.46 0.02 -5.60
C ARG A 60 -0.33 -1.17 -6.15
N VAL A 61 -0.62 -2.16 -5.29
CA VAL A 61 -1.45 -3.32 -5.66
C VAL A 61 -2.87 -2.90 -6.01
N LEU A 62 -3.47 -1.96 -5.27
CA LEU A 62 -4.78 -1.41 -5.59
C LEU A 62 -4.83 -0.85 -7.01
N ARG A 63 -3.86 -0.01 -7.36
CA ARG A 63 -3.74 0.57 -8.71
C ARG A 63 -3.67 -0.53 -9.78
N GLU A 64 -2.84 -1.53 -9.58
CA GLU A 64 -2.68 -2.65 -10.51
C GLU A 64 -4.00 -3.44 -10.66
N LYS A 65 -4.68 -3.74 -9.56
CA LYS A 65 -5.95 -4.47 -9.57
C LYS A 65 -7.08 -3.66 -10.23
N LEU A 66 -7.17 -2.35 -9.97
CA LEU A 66 -8.15 -1.47 -10.60
C LEU A 66 -7.91 -1.33 -12.11
N GLN A 67 -6.64 -1.26 -12.53
CA GLN A 67 -6.28 -1.24 -13.95
C GLN A 67 -6.70 -2.54 -14.65
N ALA A 68 -6.38 -3.69 -14.06
CA ALA A 68 -6.79 -4.98 -14.61
C ALA A 68 -8.32 -5.14 -14.66
N LEU A 69 -9.04 -4.66 -13.65
CA LEU A 69 -10.50 -4.67 -13.63
C LEU A 69 -11.08 -3.76 -14.72
N ALA A 70 -10.52 -2.56 -14.91
CA ALA A 70 -10.91 -1.65 -15.97
C ALA A 70 -10.74 -2.28 -17.36
N GLU A 71 -9.60 -2.94 -17.60
CA GLU A 71 -9.31 -3.66 -18.84
C GLU A 71 -10.33 -4.79 -19.06
N ARG A 72 -10.62 -5.59 -18.02
CA ARG A 72 -11.64 -6.64 -18.08
C ARG A 72 -13.00 -6.09 -18.49
N CYS A 73 -13.48 -5.02 -17.83
CA CYS A 73 -14.78 -4.42 -18.14
C CYS A 73 -14.85 -3.90 -19.59
N VAL A 74 -13.79 -3.29 -20.10
CA VAL A 74 -13.73 -2.81 -21.49
C VAL A 74 -13.75 -3.98 -22.47
N THR A 75 -13.00 -5.05 -22.20
CA THR A 75 -12.98 -6.25 -23.03
C THR A 75 -14.35 -6.94 -23.06
N GLU A 76 -15.00 -7.08 -21.90
CA GLU A 76 -16.36 -7.65 -21.81
C GLU A 76 -17.37 -6.83 -22.62
N LEU A 77 -17.31 -5.50 -22.55
CA LEU A 77 -18.16 -4.61 -23.34
C LEU A 77 -17.90 -4.74 -24.84
N TRP A 78 -16.63 -4.80 -25.25
CA TRP A 78 -16.24 -4.93 -26.66
C TRP A 78 -16.75 -6.24 -27.28
N ASN A 79 -16.77 -7.32 -26.50
CA ASN A 79 -17.23 -8.62 -26.95
C ASN A 79 -18.75 -8.81 -26.84
N SER A 80 -19.47 -7.84 -26.26
CA SER A 80 -20.92 -7.91 -26.12
C SER A 80 -21.61 -7.59 -27.45
N PRO A 81 -22.57 -8.41 -27.92
CA PRO A 81 -23.31 -8.16 -29.16
C PRO A 81 -24.23 -6.93 -29.08
N THR A 82 -24.54 -6.47 -27.87
CA THR A 82 -25.30 -5.23 -27.60
C THR A 82 -24.62 -4.39 -26.55
N VAL A 83 -24.62 -3.07 -26.73
CA VAL A 83 -24.03 -2.13 -25.76
C VAL A 83 -24.99 -1.95 -24.58
N ASP A 84 -24.65 -2.55 -23.45
CA ASP A 84 -25.28 -2.29 -22.16
C ASP A 84 -24.74 -0.97 -21.59
N LEU A 85 -25.60 0.06 -21.57
CA LEU A 85 -25.23 1.41 -21.14
C LEU A 85 -24.86 1.46 -19.65
N ASP A 86 -25.50 0.67 -18.80
CA ASP A 86 -25.19 0.65 -17.37
C ASP A 86 -23.81 0.02 -17.13
N ARG A 87 -23.48 -1.07 -17.84
CA ARG A 87 -22.13 -1.65 -17.81
C ARG A 87 -21.07 -0.70 -18.37
N LEU A 88 -21.39 0.07 -19.42
CA LEU A 88 -20.50 1.09 -19.95
C LEU A 88 -20.21 2.18 -18.91
N ILE A 89 -21.25 2.68 -18.23
CA ILE A 89 -21.10 3.67 -17.15
C ILE A 89 -20.24 3.11 -16.02
N GLN A 90 -20.49 1.86 -15.60
CA GLN A 90 -19.70 1.17 -14.57
C GLN A 90 -18.22 1.04 -14.97
N ALA A 91 -17.94 0.56 -16.18
CA ALA A 91 -16.58 0.43 -16.70
C ALA A 91 -15.84 1.78 -16.71
N MET A 92 -16.52 2.85 -17.13
CA MET A 92 -15.97 4.20 -17.09
C MET A 92 -15.63 4.66 -15.67
N GLN A 93 -16.40 4.29 -14.65
CA GLN A 93 -16.06 4.62 -13.26
C GLN A 93 -14.80 3.87 -12.79
N VAL A 94 -14.66 2.59 -13.12
CA VAL A 94 -13.47 1.79 -12.77
C VAL A 94 -12.21 2.38 -13.44
N VAL A 95 -12.29 2.77 -14.71
CA VAL A 95 -11.20 3.46 -15.43
C VAL A 95 -10.81 4.76 -14.73
N LYS A 96 -11.79 5.57 -14.30
CA LYS A 96 -11.53 6.82 -13.57
C LYS A 96 -10.85 6.56 -12.23
N MET A 97 -11.30 5.56 -11.47
CA MET A 97 -10.67 5.16 -10.22
C MET A 97 -9.21 4.73 -10.44
N ALA A 98 -8.97 3.85 -11.42
CA ALA A 98 -7.63 3.40 -11.77
C ALA A 98 -6.71 4.58 -12.14
N ARG A 99 -7.24 5.55 -12.92
CA ARG A 99 -6.50 6.75 -13.34
C ARG A 99 -6.17 7.66 -12.16
N LEU A 100 -7.10 7.88 -11.23
CA LEU A 100 -6.87 8.73 -10.05
C LEU A 100 -5.83 8.10 -9.11
N GLU A 101 -5.90 6.79 -8.89
CA GLU A 101 -4.90 6.06 -8.11
C GLU A 101 -3.54 6.06 -8.81
N ALA A 102 -3.50 5.90 -10.13
CA ALA A 102 -2.27 5.93 -10.93
C ALA A 102 -1.60 7.30 -10.95
N MET A 103 -2.40 8.37 -11.04
CA MET A 103 -1.90 9.74 -10.98
C MET A 103 -1.34 10.08 -9.61
N GLY A 104 -1.66 9.25 -8.60
CA GLY A 104 -1.15 9.31 -7.24
C GLY A 104 -1.45 10.67 -6.65
N ASN A 105 -2.69 10.88 -6.19
CA ASN A 105 -3.18 12.08 -5.50
C ASN A 105 -2.17 13.22 -5.54
N ARG A 106 -2.24 14.07 -6.58
CA ARG A 106 -1.41 15.28 -6.75
C ARG A 106 -1.61 16.17 -5.54
N ARG A 107 -0.97 15.82 -4.42
CA ARG A 107 -1.10 16.57 -3.18
C ARG A 107 -0.49 17.94 -3.46
N PRO A 108 -1.15 19.02 -3.03
CA PRO A 108 -0.44 20.26 -2.82
C PRO A 108 0.80 19.93 -1.98
N ARG A 109 1.95 20.50 -2.34
CA ARG A 109 3.19 20.39 -1.54
C ARG A 109 2.79 20.61 -0.08
N ARG A 110 3.17 19.68 0.81
CA ARG A 110 3.00 19.83 2.26
C ARG A 110 3.45 21.24 2.63
N HIS A 111 2.59 22.02 3.28
CA HIS A 111 3.04 23.22 3.96
C HIS A 111 4.14 22.82 4.94
N PRO A 112 5.27 23.55 5.03
CA PRO A 112 6.38 23.23 5.92
C PRO A 112 5.92 23.04 7.38
N ASP A 113 4.88 23.78 7.77
CA ASP A 113 4.36 23.86 9.14
C ASP A 113 3.26 22.83 9.47
N ALA A 114 2.90 21.96 8.52
CA ALA A 114 1.93 20.93 8.79
C ALA A 114 2.54 19.89 9.76
N PRO A 115 1.92 19.63 10.93
CA PRO A 115 2.46 18.68 11.89
C PRO A 115 2.65 17.31 11.24
N ALA A 116 3.76 16.65 11.58
CA ALA A 116 4.02 15.30 11.12
C ALA A 116 2.90 14.40 11.65
N ARG A 117 2.00 13.95 10.75
CA ARG A 117 0.92 13.00 11.08
C ARG A 117 1.43 11.91 12.01
N THR A 118 0.87 11.85 13.21
CA THR A 118 1.21 10.87 14.23
C THR A 118 0.69 9.50 13.80
N GLY A 119 1.28 8.42 14.31
CA GLY A 119 0.77 7.05 14.10
C GLY A 119 -0.69 6.89 14.54
N GLN A 120 -1.18 7.76 15.43
CA GLN A 120 -2.55 7.81 15.92
C GLN A 120 -3.56 8.34 14.88
N ASP A 121 -3.14 9.21 13.95
CA ASP A 121 -4.00 9.71 12.85
C ASP A 121 -4.41 8.60 11.87
N TRP A 122 -3.82 7.41 12.03
CA TRP A 122 -4.08 6.22 11.21
C TRP A 122 -5.03 5.23 11.87
N ILE A 123 -5.50 5.49 13.09
CA ILE A 123 -6.30 4.54 13.86
C ILE A 123 -7.79 4.58 13.50
N ASP A 124 -8.29 5.64 12.87
CA ASP A 124 -9.66 5.62 12.34
C ASP A 124 -9.69 5.11 10.89
N CYS A 125 -9.83 3.79 10.75
CA CYS A 125 -10.10 3.08 9.48
C CYS A 125 -11.19 3.79 8.67
N ASP A 126 -12.27 4.15 9.35
CA ASP A 126 -13.44 4.80 8.78
C ASP A 126 -13.12 6.21 8.27
N THR A 127 -12.29 6.98 8.99
CA THR A 127 -11.83 8.30 8.54
C THR A 127 -10.95 8.21 7.29
N ALA A 128 -10.07 7.20 7.21
CA ALA A 128 -9.19 7.01 6.06
C ALA A 128 -9.94 6.57 4.80
N ILE A 129 -10.93 5.68 4.95
CA ILE A 129 -11.82 5.24 3.86
C ILE A 129 -12.71 6.41 3.42
N ARG A 130 -13.37 7.11 4.34
CA ARG A 130 -14.20 8.29 4.03
C ARG A 130 -13.40 9.37 3.31
N ALA A 131 -12.17 9.63 3.72
CA ALA A 131 -11.29 10.58 3.04
C ALA A 131 -10.95 10.14 1.62
N ALA A 132 -10.67 8.85 1.40
CA ALA A 132 -10.42 8.30 0.07
C ALA A 132 -11.65 8.43 -0.83
N LEU A 133 -12.83 8.06 -0.33
CA LEU A 133 -14.11 8.20 -1.03
C LEU A 133 -14.40 9.67 -1.37
N LYS A 134 -14.11 10.60 -0.45
CA LYS A 134 -14.27 12.03 -0.70
C LYS A 134 -13.37 12.52 -1.84
N GLU A 135 -12.12 12.10 -1.88
CA GLU A 135 -11.21 12.44 -2.99
C GLU A 135 -11.65 11.79 -4.31
N MET A 136 -12.18 10.56 -4.29
CA MET A 136 -12.74 9.90 -5.48
C MET A 136 -13.93 10.68 -6.05
N ARG A 137 -14.86 11.12 -5.19
CA ARG A 137 -15.97 12.00 -5.59
C ARG A 137 -15.48 13.31 -6.18
N ARG A 138 -14.47 13.94 -5.55
CA ARG A 138 -13.84 15.17 -6.06
C ARG A 138 -13.18 14.96 -7.42
N GLY A 139 -12.63 13.77 -7.68
CA GLY A 139 -12.07 13.36 -8.96
C GLY A 139 -13.12 13.00 -10.02
N GLY A 140 -14.42 13.12 -9.73
CA GLY A 140 -15.51 12.86 -10.67
C GLY A 140 -15.87 11.39 -10.83
N VAL A 141 -15.54 10.55 -9.85
CA VAL A 141 -16.04 9.17 -9.73
C VAL A 141 -17.43 9.19 -9.10
N ASN A 142 -18.41 8.65 -9.80
CA ASN A 142 -19.74 8.42 -9.24
C ASN A 142 -19.74 7.08 -8.50
N ILE A 143 -19.60 7.13 -7.18
CA ILE A 143 -19.44 5.95 -6.30
C ILE A 143 -20.67 5.02 -6.39
N ASP A 144 -21.86 5.56 -6.56
CA ASP A 144 -23.10 4.78 -6.63
C ASP A 144 -23.21 3.96 -7.94
N ARG A 145 -22.28 4.19 -8.88
CA ARG A 145 -22.16 3.49 -10.16
C ARG A 145 -20.85 2.72 -10.28
N VAL A 146 -20.09 2.60 -9.20
CA VAL A 146 -18.88 1.77 -9.15
C VAL A 146 -19.29 0.32 -8.84
N PRO A 147 -18.77 -0.68 -9.57
CA PRO A 147 -18.97 -2.09 -9.22
C PRO A 147 -18.47 -2.43 -7.82
N ASP A 148 -19.17 -3.31 -7.11
CA ASP A 148 -18.80 -3.76 -5.75
C ASP A 148 -17.36 -4.30 -5.67
N GLU A 149 -16.91 -4.98 -6.74
CA GLU A 149 -15.53 -5.47 -6.86
C GLU A 149 -14.51 -4.33 -6.69
N ALA A 150 -14.73 -3.18 -7.34
CA ALA A 150 -13.82 -2.04 -7.26
C ALA A 150 -13.88 -1.34 -5.90
N MET A 151 -15.05 -1.32 -5.27
CA MET A 151 -15.22 -0.78 -3.91
C MET A 151 -14.50 -1.64 -2.87
N ALA A 152 -14.63 -2.97 -2.95
CA ALA A 152 -13.95 -3.91 -2.07
C ALA A 152 -12.41 -3.76 -2.16
N LEU A 153 -11.87 -3.53 -3.37
CA LEU A 153 -10.44 -3.27 -3.55
C LEU A 153 -9.98 -2.01 -2.83
N LEU A 154 -10.76 -0.93 -2.92
CA LEU A 154 -10.46 0.34 -2.25
C LEU A 154 -10.45 0.18 -0.73
N GLU A 155 -11.46 -0.50 -0.18
CA GLU A 155 -11.58 -0.78 1.26
C GLU A 155 -10.42 -1.65 1.76
N GLU A 156 -10.08 -2.72 1.05
CA GLU A 156 -8.96 -3.61 1.38
C GLU A 156 -7.63 -2.83 1.48
N ALA A 157 -7.38 -1.94 0.52
CA ALA A 157 -6.14 -1.18 0.44
C ALA A 157 -6.00 -0.12 1.54
N HIS A 158 -7.13 0.43 2.00
CA HIS A 158 -7.19 1.45 3.06
C HIS A 158 -7.32 0.87 4.47
N THR A 159 -7.60 -0.42 4.59
CA THR A 159 -7.58 -1.13 5.88
C THR A 159 -6.15 -1.15 6.43
N PRO A 160 -5.90 -0.64 7.65
CA PRO A 160 -4.57 -0.62 8.24
C PRO A 160 -4.02 -2.04 8.43
N PRO A 161 -2.69 -2.21 8.41
CA PRO A 161 -2.10 -3.49 8.75
C PRO A 161 -2.36 -3.84 10.22
N ASP A 162 -2.54 -5.13 10.51
CA ASP A 162 -2.64 -5.60 11.90
C ASP A 162 -1.50 -5.00 12.72
N PRO A 163 -1.80 -4.40 13.89
CA PRO A 163 -0.75 -3.90 14.75
C PRO A 163 0.20 -5.07 15.07
N PRO A 164 1.52 -4.84 15.05
CA PRO A 164 2.46 -5.87 15.49
C PRO A 164 2.04 -6.27 16.91
N ARG A 165 1.75 -7.56 17.13
CA ARG A 165 1.47 -8.09 18.47
C ARG A 165 2.58 -7.59 19.38
N LEU A 166 2.26 -6.67 20.30
CA LEU A 166 3.21 -6.15 21.26
C LEU A 166 3.76 -7.36 22.01
N ARG A 167 5.03 -7.70 21.77
CA ARG A 167 5.73 -8.66 22.63
C ARG A 167 5.65 -8.06 24.03
N GLY A 168 5.05 -8.80 24.95
CA GLY A 168 4.92 -8.43 26.36
C GLY A 168 6.25 -7.95 26.95
N PRO A 169 6.19 -7.22 28.07
CA PRO A 169 7.34 -6.52 28.62
C PRO A 169 8.54 -7.45 28.74
N ARG A 170 9.64 -7.07 28.08
CA ARG A 170 10.94 -7.75 28.23
C ARG A 170 11.34 -7.64 29.70
N ARG A 171 11.18 -8.72 30.47
CA ARG A 171 11.92 -8.89 31.72
C ARG A 171 13.40 -8.86 31.35
N ARG A 172 14.10 -7.80 31.78
CA ARG A 172 15.57 -7.74 31.76
C ARG A 172 16.07 -8.64 32.91
N PRO A 173 17.08 -9.50 32.69
CA PRO A 173 17.97 -9.92 33.77
C PRO A 173 18.88 -8.77 34.19
#